data_AF-A0A5K0W467-F1
#
_entry.id   AF-A0A5K0W467-F1
#
_cell.length_a   1.000
_cell.length_b   1.000
_cell.length_c   1.000
_cell.angle_alpha   90.00
_cell.angle_beta   90.00
_cell.angle_gamma   90.00
#
_symmetry.space_group_name_H-M   'P 1'
#
loop_
_entity.id
_entity.type
_entity.pdbx_description
1 polymer ?
#
loop_
_entity_poly.entity_id
_entity_poly.type
_entity_poly.pdbx_seq_one_letter_code
_entity_poly.pdbx_strand_id
1 'polypeptide(L)' 'GGPYWKVPTGRRDGTVSLASEALANIPAPTLNFTGLKANFANKSLNVKDLVVLS' A
#
# COMPACT_ATOMS: atom_id res chain seq x y z
N GLY A 1 -10.76 17.07 -11.69
CA GLY A 1 -10.12 17.44 -10.41
C GLY A 1 -10.54 16.41 -9.39
N GLY A 2 -9.58 15.73 -8.76
CA GLY A 2 -9.86 14.67 -7.79
C GLY A 2 -10.46 15.19 -6.48
N PRO A 3 -10.89 14.29 -5.59
CA PRO A 3 -11.48 14.64 -4.30
C PRO A 3 -10.45 15.33 -3.39
N TYR A 4 -10.92 16.20 -2.49
CA TYR A 4 -10.10 16.81 -1.45
C TYR A 4 -10.16 15.96 -0.18
N TRP A 5 -9.02 15.73 0.47
CA TRP A 5 -8.96 15.08 1.77
C TRP A 5 -8.01 15.83 2.71
N LYS A 6 -8.39 15.94 3.99
CA LYS A 6 -7.57 16.55 5.03
C LYS A 6 -6.45 15.59 5.43
N VAL A 7 -5.19 15.97 5.20
CA VAL A 7 -4.02 15.13 5.51
C VAL A 7 -3.61 15.30 6.98
N PRO A 8 -3.63 14.24 7.80
CA PRO A 8 -3.09 14.30 9.16
C PRO A 8 -1.56 14.46 9.13
N THR A 9 -1.04 15.43 9.87
CA THR A 9 0.40 15.69 10.00
C THR A 9 0.96 15.09 11.29
N GLY A 10 2.29 14.93 11.40
CA GLY A 10 2.95 14.47 12.63
C GLY A 10 3.56 13.06 12.57
N ARG A 11 3.66 12.45 11.39
CA ARG A 11 4.51 11.26 11.20
C ARG A 11 5.97 11.64 11.44
N ARG A 12 6.71 10.76 12.10
CA ARG A 12 8.16 10.88 12.29
C ARG A 12 8.88 10.10 11.20
N ASP A 13 10.03 10.60 10.78
CA ASP A 13 10.84 9.95 9.75
C ASP A 13 11.47 8.66 10.31
N GLY A 14 11.41 7.59 9.51
CA GLY A 14 12.11 6.35 9.80
C GLY A 14 13.60 6.49 9.52
N THR A 15 14.44 5.86 10.33
CA THR A 15 15.91 5.88 10.17
C THR A 15 16.44 4.72 9.33
N VAL A 16 15.57 3.80 8.88
CA VAL A 16 15.91 2.58 8.16
C VAL A 16 15.19 2.57 6.81
N SER A 17 15.93 2.33 5.73
CA SER A 17 15.40 2.12 4.39
C SER A 17 16.16 0.97 3.73
N LEU A 18 15.48 -0.14 3.46
CA LEU A 18 16.07 -1.34 2.87
C LEU A 18 15.36 -1.69 1.55
N ALA A 19 16.14 -1.87 0.49
CA ALA A 19 15.59 -2.25 -0.83
C ALA A 19 14.88 -3.61 -0.81
N SER A 20 15.33 -4.54 0.03
CA SER A 20 14.69 -5.84 0.24
C SER A 20 13.28 -5.71 0.82
N GLU A 21 13.04 -4.75 1.71
CA GLU A 21 11.72 -4.49 2.27
C GLU A 21 10.77 -3.92 1.22
N ALA A 22 11.27 -3.05 0.33
CA ALA A 22 10.48 -2.52 -0.77
C ALA A 22 10.04 -3.64 -1.74
N LEU A 23 10.96 -4.53 -2.13
CA LEU A 23 10.67 -5.66 -3.01
C LEU A 23 9.66 -6.65 -2.40
N ALA A 24 9.69 -6.84 -1.08
CA ALA A 24 8.78 -7.74 -0.38
C ALA A 24 7.37 -7.14 -0.17
N ASN A 25 7.27 -5.81 -0.03
CA ASN A 25 6.01 -5.13 0.34
C ASN A 25 5.28 -4.49 -0.85
N ILE A 26 5.96 -4.16 -1.94
CA ILE A 26 5.34 -3.56 -3.13
C ILE A 26 4.87 -4.69 -4.05
N PRO A 27 3.55 -4.82 -4.32
CA PRO A 27 3.07 -5.84 -5.23
C PRO A 27 3.58 -5.59 -6.65
N ALA A 28 4.23 -6.58 -7.25
CA ALA A 28 4.57 -6.58 -8.66
C ALA A 28 3.32 -6.52 -9.56
N PRO A 29 3.40 -5.85 -10.74
CA PRO A 29 2.28 -5.74 -11.66
C PRO A 29 1.85 -7.07 -12.30
N THR A 30 2.62 -8.14 -12.09
CA THR A 30 2.34 -9.51 -12.56
C THR A 30 1.63 -10.38 -11.50
N LEU A 31 1.32 -9.83 -10.32
CA LEU A 31 0.65 -10.58 -9.25
C LEU A 31 -0.82 -10.84 -9.59
N ASN A 32 -1.22 -12.10 -9.44
CA ASN A 32 -2.61 -12.52 -9.56
C ASN A 32 -3.48 -11.85 -8.48
N PHE A 33 -4.78 -11.71 -8.75
CA PHE A 33 -5.76 -11.08 -7.85
C PHE A 33 -5.74 -11.62 -6.41
N THR A 34 -5.49 -12.92 -6.23
CA THR A 34 -5.35 -13.55 -4.90
C THR A 34 -4.11 -13.06 -4.15
N GLY A 35 -3.00 -12.81 -4.86
CA GLY A 35 -1.77 -12.23 -4.30
C GLY A 35 -1.93 -10.76 -3.95
N LEU A 36 -2.62 -9.98 -4.78
CA LEU A 36 -2.96 -8.58 -4.49
C LEU A 36 -3.84 -8.48 -3.24
N LYS A 37 -4.87 -9.34 -3.13
CA LYS A 37 -5.75 -9.39 -1.95
C LYS A 37 -4.97 -9.69 -0.67
N ALA A 38 -4.06 -10.67 -0.68
CA ALA A 38 -3.24 -11.00 0.47
C ALA A 38 -2.29 -9.86 0.86
N ASN A 39 -1.69 -9.18 -0.12
CA ASN A 39 -0.74 -8.10 0.14
C ASN A 39 -1.42 -6.83 0.70
N PHE A 40 -2.61 -6.50 0.20
CA PHE A 40 -3.43 -5.41 0.76
C PHE A 40 -3.95 -5.76 2.17
N ALA A 41 -4.37 -7.01 2.39
CA ALA A 41 -4.78 -7.47 3.73
C ALA A 41 -3.62 -7.37 4.75
N ASN A 42 -2.37 -7.61 4.33
CA ASN A 42 -1.18 -7.46 5.16
C ASN A 42 -0.88 -5.99 5.56
N LYS A 43 -1.49 -5.02 4.88
CA LYS A 43 -1.45 -3.59 5.24
C LYS A 43 -2.74 -3.11 5.90
N SER A 44 -3.57 -4.05 6.36
CA SER A 44 -4.90 -3.79 6.94
C SER A 44 -5.84 -3.04 5.99
N LEU A 45 -5.65 -3.20 4.67
CA LEU A 45 -6.51 -2.64 3.64
C LEU A 45 -7.48 -3.70 3.12
N ASN A 46 -8.74 -3.31 2.92
CA ASN A 46 -9.80 -4.21 2.47
C ASN A 46 -9.87 -4.29 0.93
N VAL A 47 -10.63 -5.25 0.40
CA VAL A 47 -10.83 -5.43 -1.06
C VAL A 47 -11.43 -4.17 -1.72
N LYS A 48 -12.22 -3.38 -1.00
CA LYS A 48 -12.72 -2.08 -1.48
C LYS A 48 -11.60 -1.06 -1.65
N ASP A 49 -10.59 -1.08 -0.79
CA ASP A 49 -9.42 -0.21 -0.87
C ASP A 49 -8.49 -0.64 -2.02
N LEU A 50 -8.43 -1.94 -2.32
CA LEU A 50 -7.74 -2.45 -3.52
C LEU A 50 -8.33 -1.87 -4.81
N VAL A 51 -9.66 -1.79 -4.93
CA VAL A 51 -10.34 -1.29 -6.15
C VAL A 51 -10.26 0.23 -6.29
N VAL A 52 -10.23 0.96 -5.17
CA VAL A 52 -10.17 2.43 -5.18
C VAL A 52 -8.74 2.95 -5.36
N LEU A 53 -7.71 2.16 -5.02
CA LEU A 53 -6.30 2.53 -5.08
C LEU A 53 -5.52 1.88 -6.24
N SER A 54 -6.16 1.08 -7.12
CA SER A 54 -5.53 0.47 -8.30
C SER A 54 -5.48 1.41 -9.50
#